data_AF-A0A7S4C0R4-F1
#
_entry.id   AF-A0A7S4C0R4-F1
#
_cell.length_a   1.000
_cell.length_b   1.000
_cell.length_c   1.000
_cell.angle_alpha   90.00
_cell.angle_beta   90.00
_cell.angle_gamma   90.00
#
_symmetry.space_group_name_H-M   'P 1'
#
loop_
_entity.id
_entity.type
_entity.pdbx_description
1 polymer ?
#
loop_
_entity_poly.entity_id
_entity_poly.type
_entity_poly.pdbx_seq_one_letter_code
_entity_poly.pdbx_strand_id
1 'polypeptide(L)'
;MPSALVSAVLPRTMRSLLPRMAASSAPIALHAARISEGLLKASFLLGAPQRALHGGSARTWRVYLSGEIHSDWRERIASGVQKRSLPVSLQSPITSHEDSDDCGAIILGMEEERPNWDRKGATMNLIRTRTLLEDADIVVVRFGEKYRQWNAAYEAGYAVARNKSLITLHEPSLSHMLKEVNAGALAVCEEAEQVVDVLDYVITGRLPKPRDGDRFVPIADRLGKGNKAP
;
A
#
# COMPACT_ATOMS: atom_id res chain seq x y z
N MET A 1 -0.89 -56.48 -7.46
CA MET A 1 -0.68 -56.76 -6.03
C MET A 1 -1.52 -55.80 -5.19
N PRO A 2 -2.72 -56.19 -4.69
CA PRO A 2 -3.50 -55.37 -3.76
C PRO A 2 -3.48 -55.97 -2.33
N SER A 3 -3.18 -55.14 -1.32
CA SER A 3 -3.28 -55.44 0.13
C SER A 3 -2.91 -54.16 0.90
N ALA A 4 -3.56 -53.74 2.00
CA ALA A 4 -4.88 -54.08 2.56
C ALA A 4 -5.34 -52.91 3.48
N LEU A 5 -6.61 -52.91 3.88
CA LEU A 5 -7.17 -51.99 4.89
C LEU A 5 -6.62 -52.29 6.29
N VAL A 6 -6.51 -51.27 7.16
CA VAL A 6 -6.87 -51.38 8.59
C VAL A 6 -7.59 -50.10 9.04
N SER A 7 -8.61 -50.27 9.89
CA SER A 7 -9.44 -49.21 10.50
C SER A 7 -9.48 -49.37 12.02
N ALA A 8 -9.47 -48.25 12.76
CA ALA A 8 -9.83 -48.15 14.19
C ALA A 8 -10.18 -46.66 14.46
N VAL A 9 -11.42 -46.23 14.72
CA VAL A 9 -12.35 -46.53 15.82
C VAL A 9 -11.92 -45.94 17.18
N LEU A 10 -12.64 -44.88 17.57
CA LEU A 10 -12.65 -44.20 18.88
C LEU A 10 -13.47 -44.96 19.93
N PRO A 11 -13.27 -44.64 21.22
CA PRO A 11 -14.37 -44.55 22.17
C PRO A 11 -14.47 -43.19 22.91
N ARG A 12 -15.67 -42.91 23.44
CA ARG A 12 -16.08 -41.71 24.19
C ARG A 12 -16.07 -41.93 25.72
N THR A 13 -16.45 -40.88 26.46
CA THR A 13 -16.81 -40.76 27.91
C THR A 13 -15.66 -40.22 28.78
N MET A 14 -15.88 -39.43 29.84
CA MET A 14 -17.05 -39.29 30.75
C MET A 14 -17.59 -37.85 30.94
N ARG A 15 -18.55 -37.70 31.87
CA ARG A 15 -19.51 -36.59 32.05
C ARG A 15 -19.46 -36.04 33.50
N SER A 16 -19.89 -34.78 33.70
CA SER A 16 -20.21 -34.11 34.99
C SER A 16 -19.03 -33.84 35.95
N LEU A 17 -18.92 -32.70 36.63
CA LEU A 17 -19.83 -32.18 37.65
C LEU A 17 -19.74 -30.65 37.84
N LEU A 18 -20.88 -30.02 38.15
CA LEU A 18 -21.00 -28.68 38.75
C LEU A 18 -21.65 -28.85 40.13
N PRO A 19 -21.38 -27.94 41.08
CA PRO A 19 -22.47 -27.41 41.91
C PRO A 19 -22.47 -25.87 42.00
N ARG A 20 -23.68 -25.30 42.07
CA ARG A 20 -23.95 -23.92 42.51
C ARG A 20 -24.21 -23.90 44.02
N MET A 21 -23.67 -22.91 44.75
CA MET A 21 -24.30 -22.23 45.89
C MET A 21 -23.76 -20.78 45.88
N ALA A 22 -24.49 -19.65 45.95
CA ALA A 22 -25.75 -19.23 46.60
C ALA A 22 -25.51 -18.32 47.83
N ALA A 23 -25.49 -17.01 47.54
CA ALA A 23 -25.78 -15.79 48.32
C ALA A 23 -25.83 -15.76 49.87
N SER A 24 -25.15 -14.74 50.44
CA SER A 24 -25.46 -13.95 51.66
C SER A 24 -24.48 -12.74 51.71
N SER A 25 -24.74 -11.52 52.18
CA SER A 25 -25.95 -10.76 52.59
C SER A 25 -25.74 -9.23 52.36
N ALA A 26 -26.66 -8.36 52.81
CA ALA A 26 -26.55 -6.88 52.83
C ALA A 26 -26.75 -6.34 54.28
N PRO A 27 -26.98 -5.03 54.58
CA PRO A 27 -26.73 -3.75 53.88
C PRO A 27 -26.05 -2.66 54.78
N ILE A 28 -25.89 -1.42 54.30
CA ILE A 28 -25.90 -0.08 55.00
C ILE A 28 -25.63 0.98 53.89
N ALA A 29 -26.57 1.86 53.48
CA ALA A 29 -27.00 3.15 54.08
C ALA A 29 -25.85 4.19 54.19
N LEU A 30 -25.95 5.49 53.84
CA LEU A 30 -27.00 6.39 53.31
C LEU A 30 -26.32 7.71 52.82
N HIS A 31 -27.06 8.65 52.19
CA HIS A 31 -26.66 10.05 51.83
C HIS A 31 -25.63 10.23 50.68
N ALA A 32 -25.65 11.29 49.86
CA ALA A 32 -26.67 12.30 49.51
C ALA A 32 -26.23 13.12 48.26
N ALA A 33 -27.05 14.12 47.87
CA ALA A 33 -26.76 15.25 46.96
C ALA A 33 -26.72 15.00 45.42
N ARG A 34 -27.83 15.37 44.77
CA ARG A 34 -27.84 15.88 43.38
C ARG A 34 -27.23 17.30 43.35
N ILE A 35 -26.16 17.55 42.60
CA ILE A 35 -25.82 18.92 42.11
C ILE A 35 -25.21 18.85 40.69
N SER A 36 -25.85 19.56 39.75
CA SER A 36 -25.32 20.16 38.50
C SER A 36 -24.67 19.28 37.41
N GLU A 37 -25.37 19.14 36.27
CA GLU A 37 -24.78 18.81 34.94
C GLU A 37 -24.02 19.99 34.29
N GLY A 38 -23.61 21.00 35.06
CA GLY A 38 -23.16 22.30 34.55
C GLY A 38 -21.66 22.48 34.32
N LEU A 39 -20.81 21.44 34.44
CA LEU A 39 -19.36 21.64 34.58
C LEU A 39 -18.44 20.70 33.74
N LEU A 40 -18.84 20.33 32.52
CA LEU A 40 -17.98 19.59 31.58
C LEU A 40 -17.77 20.27 30.20
N LYS A 41 -18.21 21.52 30.03
CA LYS A 41 -18.04 22.31 28.79
C LYS A 41 -17.35 23.66 29.03
N ALA A 42 -16.21 23.67 29.73
CA ALA A 42 -15.45 24.91 29.99
C ALA A 42 -13.93 24.71 30.21
N SER A 43 -13.25 23.91 29.36
CA SER A 43 -11.77 23.81 29.38
C SER A 43 -11.11 23.69 27.99
N PHE A 44 -11.79 24.14 26.92
CA PHE A 44 -11.32 24.00 25.54
C PHE A 44 -11.02 25.34 24.85
N LEU A 45 -10.42 26.30 25.57
CA LEU A 45 -10.12 27.64 25.06
C LEU A 45 -8.78 28.27 25.51
N LEU A 46 -7.82 27.46 25.95
CA LEU A 46 -6.42 27.90 26.06
C LEU A 46 -5.52 26.92 25.31
N GLY A 47 -4.67 27.47 24.44
CA GLY A 47 -3.87 26.69 23.50
C GLY A 47 -2.90 25.76 24.22
N ALA A 48 -3.22 24.47 24.26
CA ALA A 48 -2.23 23.45 24.52
C ALA A 48 -1.20 23.49 23.37
N PRO A 49 0.12 23.50 23.66
CA PRO A 49 1.11 23.29 22.61
C PRO A 49 0.82 21.94 21.94
N GLN A 50 0.89 21.89 20.61
CA GLN A 50 0.74 20.64 19.87
C GLN A 50 1.75 19.63 20.42
N ARG A 51 1.25 18.66 21.20
CA ARG A 51 2.07 17.63 21.80
C ARG A 51 2.51 16.70 20.68
N ALA A 52 3.68 16.98 20.11
CA ALA A 52 4.27 16.20 19.04
C ALA A 52 4.22 14.72 19.42
N LEU A 53 3.47 13.94 18.64
CA LEU A 53 3.27 12.50 18.86
C LEU A 53 4.58 11.78 18.57
N HIS A 54 5.44 11.71 19.58
CA HIS A 54 6.66 10.89 19.59
C HIS A 54 6.29 9.43 19.81
N GLY A 55 7.07 8.50 19.23
CA GLY A 55 7.24 7.18 19.86
C GLY A 55 7.25 5.95 18.95
N GLY A 56 6.87 6.06 17.69
CA GLY A 56 7.22 5.04 16.70
C GLY A 56 8.62 5.34 16.13
N SER A 57 9.52 4.36 16.06
CA SER A 57 10.66 4.49 15.16
C SER A 57 10.11 4.67 13.74
N ALA A 58 10.39 5.80 13.10
CA ALA A 58 9.83 6.09 11.79
C ALA A 58 10.42 5.11 10.77
N ARG A 59 9.69 4.02 10.49
CA ARG A 59 10.04 3.05 9.45
C ARG A 59 10.20 3.81 8.14
N THR A 60 11.38 3.73 7.53
CA THR A 60 11.56 4.13 6.14
C THR A 60 10.84 3.11 5.25
N TRP A 61 9.82 3.56 4.53
CA TRP A 61 9.09 2.77 3.55
C TRP A 61 9.92 2.63 2.27
N ARG A 62 10.06 1.42 1.75
CA ARG A 62 10.77 1.17 0.48
C ARG A 62 9.76 1.21 -0.67
N VAL A 63 9.96 2.11 -1.61
CA VAL A 63 9.05 2.30 -2.76
C VAL A 63 9.82 2.11 -4.06
N TYR A 64 9.43 1.11 -4.85
CA TYR A 64 10.07 0.78 -6.12
C TYR A 64 9.30 1.39 -7.30
N LEU A 65 9.97 2.22 -8.10
CA LEU A 65 9.42 3.01 -9.21
C LEU A 65 9.73 2.34 -10.56
N SER A 66 8.90 1.37 -10.94
CA SER A 66 8.95 0.67 -12.23
C SER A 66 8.23 1.45 -13.33
N GLY A 67 8.49 1.09 -14.59
CA GLY A 67 7.81 1.65 -15.75
C GLY A 67 8.67 2.58 -16.60
N GLU A 68 8.01 3.31 -17.47
CA GLU A 68 8.60 4.11 -18.56
C GLU A 68 9.68 5.13 -18.10
N ILE A 69 10.63 5.43 -18.98
CA ILE A 69 11.85 6.21 -18.69
C ILE A 69 11.98 7.49 -19.56
N HIS A 70 10.88 7.96 -20.14
CA HIS A 70 10.84 9.05 -21.12
C HIS A 70 10.10 10.31 -20.62
N SER A 71 9.77 10.39 -19.33
CA SER A 71 9.21 11.57 -18.66
C SER A 71 9.78 11.76 -17.24
N ASP A 72 9.46 12.89 -16.61
CA ASP A 72 9.98 13.36 -15.31
C ASP A 72 9.23 12.84 -14.07
N TRP A 73 8.40 11.81 -14.24
CA TRP A 73 7.46 11.37 -13.21
C TRP A 73 8.15 10.87 -11.93
N ARG A 74 9.36 10.30 -12.03
CA ARG A 74 10.13 9.83 -10.86
C ARG A 74 10.68 11.01 -10.07
N GLU A 75 11.17 12.03 -10.77
CA GLU A 75 11.69 13.28 -10.22
C GLU A 75 10.56 14.06 -9.53
N ARG A 76 9.36 14.08 -10.12
CA ARG A 76 8.14 14.64 -9.50
C ARG A 76 7.77 13.92 -8.20
N ILE A 77 7.77 12.58 -8.18
CA ILE A 77 7.54 11.80 -6.96
C ILE A 77 8.62 12.09 -5.91
N ALA A 78 9.91 12.05 -6.28
CA ALA A 78 11.03 12.32 -5.38
C ALA A 78 10.95 13.72 -4.76
N SER A 79 10.65 14.73 -5.57
CA SER A 79 10.44 16.10 -5.12
C SER A 79 9.25 16.21 -4.16
N GLY A 80 8.12 15.55 -4.47
CA GLY A 80 6.93 15.55 -3.62
C GLY A 80 7.14 14.86 -2.27
N VAL A 81 7.78 13.69 -2.27
CA VAL A 81 8.19 12.93 -1.08
C VAL A 81 9.11 13.78 -0.18
N GLN A 82 10.12 14.42 -0.77
CA GLN A 82 11.06 15.29 -0.07
C GLN A 82 10.37 16.53 0.52
N LYS A 83 9.53 17.23 -0.27
CA LYS A 83 8.78 18.42 0.16
C LYS A 83 7.86 18.15 1.36
N ARG A 84 7.34 16.92 1.48
CA ARG A 84 6.47 16.49 2.60
C ARG A 84 7.23 15.81 3.75
N SER A 85 8.55 15.68 3.63
CA SER A 85 9.43 14.98 4.57
C SER A 85 8.95 13.55 4.91
N LEU A 86 8.44 12.82 3.91
CA LEU A 86 7.97 11.45 4.13
C LEU A 86 9.16 10.51 4.36
N PRO A 87 9.07 9.54 5.30
CA PRO A 87 10.11 8.54 5.54
C PRO A 87 10.06 7.47 4.44
N VAL A 88 10.53 7.81 3.24
CA VAL A 88 10.51 6.95 2.06
C VAL A 88 11.91 6.84 1.45
N SER A 89 12.30 5.62 1.08
CA SER A 89 13.44 5.33 0.23
C SER A 89 12.93 4.92 -1.15
N LEU A 90 13.27 5.70 -2.18
CA LEU A 90 12.91 5.44 -3.56
C LEU A 90 13.97 4.56 -4.23
N GLN A 91 13.52 3.55 -4.97
CA GLN A 91 14.35 2.63 -5.74
C GLN A 91 13.81 2.54 -7.18
N SER A 92 14.67 2.20 -8.15
CA SER A 92 14.28 2.10 -9.56
C SER A 92 15.11 1.05 -10.30
N PRO A 93 14.64 0.58 -11.48
CA PRO A 93 15.51 -0.09 -12.45
C PRO A 93 16.63 0.86 -12.93
N ILE A 94 17.55 0.34 -13.74
CA ILE A 94 18.47 1.18 -14.52
C ILE A 94 17.62 1.98 -15.52
N THR A 95 17.76 3.31 -15.50
CA THR A 95 17.00 4.22 -16.38
C THR A 95 17.79 4.68 -17.61
N SER A 96 19.08 4.41 -17.64
CA SER A 96 19.93 4.54 -18.82
C SER A 96 19.64 3.38 -19.79
N HIS A 97 19.18 3.71 -20.99
CA HIS A 97 18.79 2.70 -22.00
C HIS A 97 20.01 1.92 -22.51
N GLU A 98 21.13 2.60 -22.76
CA GLU A 98 22.38 2.00 -23.21
C GLU A 98 22.96 1.05 -22.14
N ASP A 99 23.07 1.49 -20.89
CA ASP A 99 23.55 0.64 -19.79
C ASP A 99 22.64 -0.59 -19.58
N SER A 100 21.33 -0.40 -19.71
CA SER A 100 20.34 -1.47 -19.55
C SER A 100 20.49 -2.55 -20.62
N ASP A 101 20.62 -2.17 -21.89
CA ASP A 101 20.75 -3.10 -23.01
C ASP A 101 22.12 -3.80 -23.01
N ASP A 102 23.20 -3.05 -22.76
CA ASP A 102 24.57 -3.52 -22.97
C ASP A 102 25.23 -4.16 -21.75
N CYS A 103 24.66 -4.02 -20.53
CA CYS A 103 25.23 -4.61 -19.31
C CYS A 103 25.56 -6.11 -19.46
N GLY A 104 24.70 -6.86 -20.17
CA GLY A 104 24.89 -8.28 -20.44
C GLY A 104 26.10 -8.57 -21.32
N ALA A 105 26.28 -7.80 -22.40
CA ALA A 105 27.40 -7.95 -23.32
C ALA A 105 28.72 -7.46 -22.72
N ILE A 106 28.69 -6.34 -21.99
CA ILE A 106 29.87 -5.75 -21.34
C ILE A 106 30.42 -6.66 -20.24
N ILE A 107 29.54 -7.29 -19.44
CA ILE A 107 29.96 -8.05 -18.24
C ILE A 107 30.15 -9.55 -18.54
N LEU A 108 29.33 -10.14 -19.40
CA LEU A 108 29.33 -11.60 -19.70
C LEU A 108 29.82 -11.93 -21.11
N GLY A 109 30.43 -10.97 -21.80
CA GLY A 109 30.90 -11.10 -23.18
C GLY A 109 29.79 -10.91 -24.23
N MET A 110 30.14 -10.26 -25.33
CA MET A 110 29.23 -9.99 -26.44
C MET A 110 28.77 -11.28 -27.15
N GLU A 111 27.51 -11.29 -27.58
CA GLU A 111 26.93 -12.31 -28.46
C GLU A 111 26.22 -11.59 -29.61
N GLU A 112 26.66 -11.79 -30.86
CA GLU A 112 26.15 -11.02 -32.02
C GLU A 112 24.69 -11.36 -32.38
N GLU A 113 24.21 -12.55 -32.00
CA GLU A 113 22.82 -12.93 -32.15
C GLU A 113 21.94 -12.10 -31.20
N ARG A 114 21.16 -11.16 -31.75
CA ARG A 114 20.33 -10.24 -30.97
C ARG A 114 19.47 -10.91 -29.88
N PRO A 115 18.80 -12.08 -30.08
CA PRO A 115 18.05 -12.75 -29.02
C PRO A 115 18.90 -13.18 -27.81
N ASN A 116 20.19 -13.46 -28.02
CA ASN A 116 21.13 -13.86 -26.99
C ASN A 116 21.67 -12.63 -26.22
N TRP A 117 22.00 -11.55 -26.94
CA TRP A 117 22.31 -10.23 -26.36
C TRP A 117 21.16 -9.69 -25.50
N ASP A 118 19.94 -9.60 -26.05
CA ASP A 118 18.74 -9.16 -25.32
C ASP A 118 18.50 -10.02 -24.07
N ARG A 119 18.67 -11.34 -24.19
CA ARG A 119 18.51 -12.27 -23.06
C ARG A 119 19.56 -12.05 -21.97
N LYS A 120 20.82 -11.74 -22.31
CA LYS A 120 21.86 -11.42 -21.32
C LYS A 120 21.50 -10.13 -20.56
N GLY A 121 21.20 -9.04 -21.28
CA GLY A 121 20.81 -7.77 -20.67
C GLY A 121 19.56 -7.92 -19.80
N ALA A 122 18.49 -8.53 -20.32
CA ALA A 122 17.24 -8.73 -19.60
C ALA A 122 17.41 -9.62 -18.35
N THR A 123 18.19 -10.71 -18.41
CA THR A 123 18.38 -11.60 -17.24
C THR A 123 19.24 -10.96 -16.15
N MET A 124 20.25 -10.16 -16.50
CA MET A 124 21.01 -9.37 -15.52
C MET A 124 20.16 -8.28 -14.85
N ASN A 125 19.37 -7.53 -15.64
CA ASN A 125 18.42 -6.57 -15.09
C ASN A 125 17.40 -7.26 -14.16
N LEU A 126 16.88 -8.43 -14.52
CA LEU A 126 15.95 -9.20 -13.68
C LEU A 126 16.53 -9.61 -12.31
N ILE A 127 17.84 -9.80 -12.17
CA ILE A 127 18.46 -10.02 -10.85
C ILE A 127 18.23 -8.78 -9.98
N ARG A 128 18.53 -7.59 -10.51
CA ARG A 128 18.34 -6.31 -9.81
C ARG A 128 16.86 -6.02 -9.55
N THR A 129 16.01 -6.06 -10.57
CA THR A 129 14.62 -5.60 -10.44
C THR A 129 13.80 -6.51 -9.53
N ARG A 130 14.01 -7.84 -9.58
CA ARG A 130 13.39 -8.76 -8.60
C ARG A 130 13.82 -8.47 -7.18
N THR A 131 15.12 -8.29 -6.90
CA THR A 131 15.59 -7.96 -5.55
C THR A 131 14.95 -6.68 -5.02
N LEU A 132 14.97 -5.58 -5.79
CA LEU A 132 14.41 -4.30 -5.35
C LEU A 132 12.88 -4.35 -5.18
N LEU A 133 12.16 -5.01 -6.09
CA LEU A 133 10.72 -5.17 -6.04
C LEU A 133 10.29 -6.08 -4.88
N GLU A 134 11.03 -7.16 -4.59
CA GLU A 134 10.79 -8.03 -3.45
C GLU A 134 11.16 -7.39 -2.10
N ASP A 135 12.09 -6.44 -2.07
CA ASP A 135 12.36 -5.62 -0.90
C ASP A 135 11.32 -4.50 -0.69
N ALA A 136 10.66 -4.02 -1.75
CA ALA A 136 9.72 -2.90 -1.66
C ALA A 136 8.52 -3.20 -0.75
N ASP A 137 8.08 -2.18 -0.02
CA ASP A 137 6.81 -2.17 0.71
C ASP A 137 5.65 -1.81 -0.23
N ILE A 138 5.92 -0.90 -1.19
CA ILE A 138 4.97 -0.42 -2.21
C ILE A 138 5.68 -0.42 -3.57
N VAL A 139 5.00 -0.87 -4.61
CA VAL A 139 5.48 -0.84 -6.00
C VAL A 139 4.62 0.15 -6.77
N VAL A 140 5.27 1.10 -7.46
CA VAL A 140 4.61 2.04 -8.38
C VAL A 140 5.03 1.67 -9.79
N VAL A 141 4.07 1.50 -10.71
CA VAL A 141 4.33 1.20 -12.12
C VAL A 141 3.74 2.29 -12.99
N ARG A 142 4.59 3.11 -13.65
CA ARG A 142 4.13 4.09 -14.67
C ARG A 142 3.97 3.40 -16.01
N PHE A 143 2.79 3.51 -16.60
CA PHE A 143 2.56 3.26 -18.02
C PHE A 143 2.47 4.58 -18.78
N GLY A 144 3.09 4.64 -19.96
CA GLY A 144 3.06 5.79 -20.86
C GLY A 144 2.77 5.37 -22.30
N GLU A 145 2.61 6.34 -23.19
CA GLU A 145 2.15 6.10 -24.57
C GLU A 145 3.27 5.61 -25.52
N LYS A 146 4.54 5.75 -25.12
CA LYS A 146 5.70 5.31 -25.91
C LYS A 146 6.01 3.83 -25.68
N TYR A 147 6.14 3.08 -26.77
CA TYR A 147 6.40 1.63 -26.78
C TYR A 147 5.28 0.79 -26.11
N ARG A 148 5.39 -0.54 -26.19
CA ARG A 148 4.38 -1.46 -25.62
C ARG A 148 4.56 -1.76 -24.13
N GLN A 149 5.70 -1.37 -23.55
CA GLN A 149 5.99 -1.42 -22.10
C GLN A 149 5.74 -2.79 -21.43
N TRP A 150 6.06 -3.88 -22.15
CA TRP A 150 5.88 -5.25 -21.67
C TRP A 150 6.65 -5.57 -20.39
N ASN A 151 7.80 -4.93 -20.18
CA ASN A 151 8.56 -4.99 -18.93
C ASN A 151 7.77 -4.42 -17.74
N ALA A 152 7.12 -3.26 -17.92
CA ALA A 152 6.28 -2.65 -16.89
C ALA A 152 5.07 -3.52 -16.54
N ALA A 153 4.41 -4.11 -17.55
CA ALA A 153 3.31 -5.05 -17.34
C ALA A 153 3.76 -6.34 -16.62
N TYR A 154 4.94 -6.86 -16.98
CA TYR A 154 5.54 -8.01 -16.30
C TYR A 154 5.86 -7.71 -14.82
N GLU A 155 6.48 -6.56 -14.53
CA GLU A 155 6.80 -6.16 -13.15
C GLU A 155 5.55 -5.87 -12.32
N ALA A 156 4.49 -5.29 -12.90
CA ALA A 156 3.19 -5.14 -12.22
C ALA A 156 2.58 -6.50 -11.85
N GLY A 157 2.53 -7.45 -12.79
CA GLY A 157 2.04 -8.81 -12.52
C GLY A 157 2.89 -9.55 -11.48
N TYR A 158 4.21 -9.37 -11.52
CA TYR A 158 5.14 -9.94 -10.54
C TYR A 158 4.93 -9.35 -9.13
N ALA A 159 4.73 -8.03 -9.03
CA ALA A 159 4.41 -7.36 -7.76
C ALA A 159 3.14 -7.94 -7.11
N VAL A 160 2.06 -8.09 -7.88
CA VAL A 160 0.81 -8.73 -7.41
C VAL A 160 1.05 -10.17 -6.98
N ALA A 161 1.77 -10.96 -7.78
CA ALA A 161 2.11 -12.36 -7.45
C ALA A 161 2.99 -12.52 -6.19
N ARG A 162 3.72 -11.46 -5.79
CA ARG A 162 4.51 -11.40 -4.55
C ARG A 162 3.77 -10.70 -3.39
N ASN A 163 2.46 -10.48 -3.51
CA ASN A 163 1.60 -9.77 -2.54
C ASN A 163 2.12 -8.36 -2.19
N LYS A 164 2.64 -7.63 -3.17
CA LYS A 164 3.07 -6.23 -2.99
C LYS A 164 1.89 -5.27 -3.20
N SER A 165 1.88 -4.20 -2.41
CA SER A 165 0.97 -3.07 -2.61
C SER A 165 1.30 -2.38 -3.93
N LEU A 166 0.51 -2.63 -4.98
CA LEU A 166 0.68 -2.04 -6.30
C LEU A 166 -0.08 -0.72 -6.42
N ILE A 167 0.59 0.31 -6.92
CA ILE A 167 0.00 1.54 -7.45
C ILE A 167 0.31 1.59 -8.94
N THR A 168 -0.71 1.74 -9.79
CA THR A 168 -0.49 2.08 -11.21
C THR A 168 -0.55 3.58 -11.41
N LEU A 169 0.24 4.08 -12.34
CA LEU A 169 0.26 5.48 -12.74
C LEU A 169 0.16 5.53 -14.27
N HIS A 170 -0.86 6.14 -14.87
CA HIS A 170 -1.02 6.21 -16.33
C HIS A 170 -2.06 7.26 -16.75
N GLU A 171 -1.98 7.78 -17.97
CA GLU A 171 -3.03 8.64 -18.52
C GLU A 171 -4.39 7.92 -18.59
N PRO A 172 -5.53 8.64 -18.48
CA PRO A 172 -6.86 8.04 -18.61
C PRO A 172 -7.06 7.26 -19.91
N SER A 173 -6.40 7.68 -21.00
CA SER A 173 -6.41 7.03 -22.32
C SER A 173 -5.94 5.57 -22.28
N LEU A 174 -5.04 5.21 -21.35
CA LEU A 174 -4.47 3.86 -21.22
C LEU A 174 -5.33 2.93 -20.34
N SER A 175 -6.27 3.48 -19.56
CA SER A 175 -7.01 2.75 -18.52
C SER A 175 -7.72 1.49 -19.03
N HIS A 176 -8.34 1.56 -20.22
CA HIS A 176 -9.03 0.40 -20.81
C HIS A 176 -8.07 -0.75 -21.16
N MET A 177 -6.87 -0.43 -21.65
CA MET A 177 -5.85 -1.43 -22.02
C MET A 177 -5.15 -2.03 -20.79
N LEU A 178 -5.21 -1.32 -19.66
CA LEU A 178 -4.60 -1.72 -18.39
C LEU A 178 -5.61 -2.31 -17.39
N LYS A 179 -6.86 -2.58 -17.79
CA LYS A 179 -7.94 -2.99 -16.88
C LYS A 179 -7.61 -4.22 -16.01
N GLU A 180 -6.92 -5.24 -16.54
CA GLU A 180 -6.46 -6.39 -15.75
C GLU A 180 -5.32 -6.04 -14.78
N VAL A 181 -4.43 -5.10 -15.16
CA VAL A 181 -3.34 -4.61 -14.30
C VAL A 181 -3.90 -3.75 -13.17
N ASN A 182 -4.83 -2.85 -13.51
CA ASN A 182 -5.53 -1.98 -12.57
C ASN A 182 -6.42 -2.76 -11.60
N ALA A 183 -6.98 -3.91 -12.01
CA ALA A 183 -7.70 -4.81 -11.10
C ALA A 183 -6.78 -5.44 -10.02
N GLY A 184 -5.46 -5.48 -10.25
CA GLY A 184 -4.45 -5.87 -9.25
C GLY A 184 -3.87 -4.70 -8.45
N ALA A 185 -4.22 -3.45 -8.79
CA ALA A 185 -3.72 -2.26 -8.11
C ALA A 185 -4.61 -1.85 -6.93
N LEU A 186 -3.99 -1.36 -5.86
CA LEU A 186 -4.68 -0.78 -4.70
C LEU A 186 -5.01 0.69 -4.88
N ALA A 187 -4.33 1.36 -5.83
CA ALA A 187 -4.66 2.70 -6.31
C ALA A 187 -4.27 2.84 -7.78
N VAL A 188 -5.12 3.51 -8.56
CA VAL A 188 -4.83 3.94 -9.93
C VAL A 188 -4.67 5.47 -9.91
N CYS A 189 -3.51 5.94 -10.34
CA CYS A 189 -3.17 7.36 -10.42
C CYS A 189 -3.05 7.80 -11.88
N GLU A 190 -3.36 9.05 -12.16
CA GLU A 190 -3.18 9.71 -13.45
C GLU A 190 -1.89 10.55 -13.42
N GLU A 191 -1.68 11.28 -12.32
CA GLU A 191 -0.57 12.22 -12.10
C GLU A 191 0.39 11.76 -10.99
N ALA A 192 1.67 12.13 -11.13
CA ALA A 192 2.72 11.80 -10.17
C ALA A 192 2.39 12.30 -8.74
N GLU A 193 1.73 13.45 -8.61
CA GLU A 193 1.35 14.02 -7.31
C GLU A 193 0.25 13.20 -6.61
N GLN A 194 -0.58 12.45 -7.34
CA GLN A 194 -1.53 11.52 -6.72
C GLN A 194 -0.80 10.35 -6.05
N VAL A 195 0.32 9.88 -6.62
CA VAL A 195 1.17 8.88 -5.95
C VAL A 195 1.74 9.45 -4.66
N VAL A 196 2.17 10.71 -4.67
CA VAL A 196 2.66 11.39 -3.45
C VAL A 196 1.54 11.57 -2.42
N ASP A 197 0.32 11.92 -2.82
CA ASP A 197 -0.86 11.99 -1.95
C ASP A 197 -1.21 10.63 -1.33
N VAL A 198 -1.17 9.56 -2.12
CA VAL A 198 -1.41 8.18 -1.65
C VAL A 198 -0.33 7.76 -0.64
N LEU A 199 0.95 8.02 -0.94
CA LEU A 199 2.05 7.72 -0.01
C LEU A 199 1.93 8.50 1.31
N ASP A 200 1.64 9.80 1.25
CA ASP A 200 1.44 10.64 2.45
C ASP A 200 0.28 10.13 3.31
N TYR A 201 -0.85 9.82 2.69
CA TYR A 201 -2.02 9.28 3.38
C TYR A 201 -1.76 7.90 4.01
N VAL A 202 -1.15 6.97 3.26
CA VAL A 202 -0.87 5.61 3.75
C VAL A 202 0.17 5.61 4.89
N ILE A 203 1.18 6.48 4.81
CA ILE A 203 2.28 6.52 5.78
C ILE A 203 1.90 7.32 7.04
N THR A 204 1.16 8.42 6.90
CA THR A 204 0.92 9.39 8.00
C THR A 204 -0.54 9.52 8.43
N GLY A 205 -1.49 8.94 7.70
CA GLY A 205 -2.93 9.13 7.91
C GLY A 205 -3.45 10.53 7.55
N ARG A 206 -2.61 11.41 6.97
CA ARG A 206 -3.01 12.77 6.59
C ARG A 206 -3.77 12.75 5.28
N LEU A 207 -5.05 13.13 5.33
CA LEU A 207 -5.87 13.32 4.14
C LEU A 207 -5.53 14.68 3.49
N PRO A 208 -5.20 14.75 2.18
CA PRO A 208 -5.01 16.01 1.48
C PRO A 208 -6.34 16.76 1.29
N LYS A 209 -6.25 18.03 0.88
CA LYS A 209 -7.45 18.75 0.41
C LYS A 209 -7.98 18.10 -0.88
N PRO A 210 -9.30 18.10 -1.13
CA PRO A 210 -9.85 17.55 -2.37
C PRO A 210 -9.27 18.25 -3.61
N ARG A 211 -8.89 17.47 -4.62
CA ARG A 211 -8.35 17.98 -5.90
C ARG A 211 -9.35 18.85 -6.66
N ASP A 212 -10.65 18.58 -6.49
CA ASP A 212 -11.75 19.37 -7.03
C ASP A 212 -12.00 20.70 -6.30
N GLY A 213 -11.26 20.98 -5.23
CA GLY A 213 -11.44 22.16 -4.39
C GLY A 213 -12.87 22.25 -3.85
N ASP A 214 -13.47 23.43 -3.96
CA ASP A 214 -14.83 23.72 -3.48
C ASP A 214 -15.93 22.98 -4.25
N ARG A 215 -15.61 22.33 -5.39
CA ARG A 215 -16.55 21.44 -6.10
C ARG A 215 -16.67 20.07 -5.45
N PHE A 216 -15.78 19.71 -4.53
CA PHE A 216 -15.89 18.47 -3.78
C PHE A 216 -17.01 18.55 -2.74
N VAL A 217 -18.09 17.82 -2.99
CA VAL A 217 -19.16 17.60 -2.02
C VAL A 217 -19.01 16.19 -1.43
N PRO A 218 -18.94 16.02 -0.09
CA PRO A 218 -18.92 14.70 0.56
C PRO A 218 -20.15 13.85 0.19
N ILE A 219 -20.00 12.53 0.11
CA ILE A 219 -21.09 11.64 -0.29
C ILE A 219 -22.31 11.72 0.65
N ALA A 220 -22.07 11.89 1.96
CA ALA A 220 -23.12 12.10 2.96
C ALA A 220 -23.95 13.39 2.73
N ASP A 221 -23.34 14.43 2.14
CA ASP A 221 -24.04 15.67 1.78
C ASP A 221 -24.73 15.54 0.41
N ARG A 222 -24.17 14.76 -0.53
CA ARG A 222 -24.82 14.44 -1.84
C ARG A 222 -26.06 13.56 -1.69
N LEU A 223 -26.01 12.54 -0.83
CA LEU A 223 -27.10 11.58 -0.61
C LEU A 223 -28.10 12.04 0.47
N GLY A 224 -27.78 13.11 1.19
CA GLY A 224 -28.61 13.68 2.24
C GLY A 224 -28.37 13.06 3.62
N LYS A 225 -28.39 13.92 4.64
CA LYS A 225 -28.26 13.53 6.05
C LYS A 225 -29.45 12.66 6.46
N GLY A 226 -29.23 11.37 6.65
CA GLY A 226 -30.27 10.39 6.99
C GLY A 226 -30.16 9.05 6.25
N ASN A 227 -29.27 8.92 5.26
CA ASN A 227 -28.93 7.61 4.72
C ASN A 227 -28.44 6.68 5.84
N LYS A 228 -28.99 5.46 5.93
CA LYS A 228 -28.67 4.48 6.99
C LYS A 228 -27.29 3.84 6.84
N ALA A 229 -26.70 3.96 5.65
CA ALA A 229 -25.31 3.63 5.35
C ALA A 229 -24.72 4.78 4.50
N PRO A 230 -24.30 5.89 5.14
CA PRO A 230 -23.79 7.08 4.47
C PRO A 230 -22.39 6.89 3.87
#